data_AF-A0A3D2BPK0-F1
#
_entry.id   AF-A0A3D2BPK0-F1
#
_cell.length_a   1.000
_cell.length_b   1.000
_cell.length_c   1.000
_cell.angle_alpha   90.00
_cell.angle_beta   90.00
_cell.angle_gamma   90.00
#
_symmetry.space_group_name_H-M   'P 1'
#
loop_
_entity.id
_entity.type
_entity.pdbx_description
1 polymer ?
#
loop_
_entity_poly.entity_id
_entity_poly.type
_entity_poly.pdbx_seq_one_letter_code
_entity_poly.pdbx_strand_id
1 'polypeptide(L)'
;MRAGGINVTPTVTTVAESPGTALVDGDNAMGHLVVEYATKLAIIKARDTGGAWVGARRSNHAGAAATYVSMIADAALIGLYGTNGSANHMAPWGSADLLLGTNPIAAAIPAKDGPHVVMDIATTVSSFGKVRTAAQRGDDLPPDWMIDRNGNPITDPSRIREGVLNPIGGHKGYALSLVVGLLAATLSGAQMGVDVESMGDAEYQKTPVNNGHFMIVVDPARFGNALDFGAQVDDVANTIRAATPMRGVKSVRVPGDGRAASIADAKTNGVPVHAALLDNLNQLAQELEISPLT
;
A
#
# COMPACT_ATOMS: atom_id res chain seq x y z
N MET A 1 15.34 -11.28 5.37
CA MET A 1 15.75 -11.62 6.76
C MET A 1 16.93 -12.59 6.77
N ARG A 2 16.76 -13.89 6.44
CA ARG A 2 17.90 -14.86 6.42
C ARG A 2 19.09 -14.40 5.56
N ALA A 3 18.82 -13.79 4.41
CA ALA A 3 19.84 -13.26 3.50
C ALA A 3 20.46 -11.90 3.92
N GLY A 4 20.04 -11.31 5.05
CA GLY A 4 20.61 -10.05 5.55
C GLY A 4 20.02 -8.75 4.98
N GLY A 5 19.17 -8.80 3.95
CA GLY A 5 18.58 -7.60 3.35
C GLY A 5 17.61 -6.79 4.23
N ILE A 6 17.28 -7.26 5.44
CA ILE A 6 16.45 -6.54 6.43
C ILE A 6 17.16 -6.62 7.78
N ASN A 7 17.25 -5.49 8.48
CA ASN A 7 17.74 -5.42 9.86
C ASN A 7 16.69 -6.01 10.82
N VAL A 8 17.06 -7.06 11.54
CA VAL A 8 16.18 -7.78 12.47
C VAL A 8 16.20 -7.22 13.90
N THR A 9 17.12 -6.32 14.20
CA THR A 9 17.20 -5.57 15.48
C THR A 9 17.36 -4.07 15.22
N PRO A 10 16.42 -3.44 14.50
CA PRO A 10 16.56 -2.07 14.07
C PRO A 10 16.30 -1.06 15.18
N THR A 11 16.90 0.13 15.04
CA THR A 11 16.53 1.30 15.86
C THR A 11 15.85 2.36 14.99
N VAL A 12 14.52 2.35 14.97
CA VAL A 12 13.74 3.35 14.22
C VAL A 12 13.77 4.68 14.97
N THR A 13 14.18 5.76 14.28
CA THR A 13 14.39 7.08 14.92
C THR A 13 13.85 8.23 14.07
N THR A 14 13.42 9.30 14.74
CA THR A 14 13.16 10.59 14.09
C THR A 14 14.48 11.34 13.92
N VAL A 15 14.85 11.64 12.68
CA VAL A 15 16.14 12.27 12.34
C VAL A 15 16.02 13.76 12.00
N ALA A 16 14.81 14.24 11.72
CA ALA A 16 14.49 15.65 11.60
C ALA A 16 13.04 15.89 12.03
N GLU A 17 12.79 17.01 12.71
CA GLU A 17 11.47 17.28 13.28
C GLU A 17 11.17 18.79 13.32
N SER A 18 9.92 19.12 13.01
CA SER A 18 9.28 20.42 13.25
C SER A 18 7.89 20.20 13.83
N PRO A 19 7.12 21.23 14.23
CA PRO A 19 5.78 21.03 14.78
C PRO A 19 4.87 20.17 13.88
N GLY A 20 4.82 20.50 12.58
CA GLY A 20 3.94 19.81 11.61
C GLY A 20 4.65 18.81 10.71
N THR A 21 5.96 18.59 10.87
CA THR A 21 6.69 17.66 10.00
C THR A 21 7.69 16.77 10.76
N ALA A 22 7.98 15.59 10.23
CA ALA A 22 9.11 14.79 10.66
C ALA A 22 9.66 13.92 9.52
N LEU A 23 10.92 13.52 9.68
CA LEU A 23 11.56 12.49 8.87
C LEU A 23 12.02 11.35 9.78
N VAL A 24 11.60 10.13 9.46
CA VAL A 24 11.95 8.90 10.17
C VAL A 24 13.01 8.12 9.39
N ASP A 25 14.05 7.66 10.08
CA ASP A 25 14.99 6.68 9.56
C ASP A 25 14.64 5.30 10.11
N GLY A 26 14.32 4.38 9.19
CA GLY A 26 13.87 3.03 9.52
C GLY A 26 14.98 2.05 9.85
N ASP A 27 16.25 2.43 9.70
CA ASP A 27 17.40 1.55 9.95
C ASP A 27 17.34 0.19 9.25
N ASN A 28 16.81 0.18 8.02
CA ASN A 28 16.54 -1.01 7.22
C ASN A 28 15.60 -2.04 7.91
N ALA A 29 14.72 -1.59 8.80
CA ALA A 29 13.72 -2.43 9.46
C ALA A 29 12.67 -2.97 8.48
N MET A 30 11.86 -3.92 8.96
CA MET A 30 10.61 -4.29 8.29
C MET A 30 9.73 -3.07 8.11
N GLY A 31 9.14 -2.91 6.92
CA GLY A 31 8.33 -1.74 6.59
C GLY A 31 7.18 -1.51 7.56
N HIS A 32 6.57 -2.59 8.05
CA HIS A 32 5.52 -2.54 9.06
C HIS A 32 5.90 -1.74 10.31
N LEU A 33 7.11 -1.98 10.85
CA LEU A 33 7.58 -1.30 12.07
C LEU A 33 7.82 0.19 11.81
N VAL A 34 8.45 0.52 10.67
CA VAL A 34 8.77 1.90 10.31
C VAL A 34 7.51 2.72 10.05
N VAL A 35 6.58 2.17 9.27
CA VAL A 35 5.36 2.89 8.90
C VAL A 35 4.41 3.00 10.09
N GLU A 36 4.32 1.99 10.96
CA GLU A 36 3.56 2.10 12.21
C GLU A 36 4.10 3.22 13.11
N TYR A 37 5.43 3.26 13.32
CA TYR A 37 6.09 4.32 14.09
C TYR A 37 5.79 5.70 13.51
N ALA A 38 6.00 5.86 12.21
CA ALA A 38 5.82 7.13 11.53
C ALA A 38 4.34 7.57 11.48
N THR A 39 3.41 6.62 11.39
CA THR A 39 1.96 6.87 11.47
C THR A 39 1.56 7.38 12.84
N LYS A 40 2.03 6.73 13.92
CA LYS A 40 1.81 7.17 15.30
C LYS A 40 2.34 8.58 15.53
N LEU A 41 3.55 8.87 15.03
CA LEU A 41 4.14 10.21 15.08
C LEU A 41 3.28 11.25 14.33
N ALA A 42 2.79 10.91 13.14
CA ALA A 42 1.95 11.80 12.34
C ALA A 42 0.61 12.11 13.04
N ILE A 43 -0.01 11.11 13.68
CA ILE A 43 -1.22 11.29 14.49
C ILE A 43 -0.99 12.27 15.63
N ILE A 44 0.08 12.08 16.42
CA ILE A 44 0.43 12.97 17.54
C ILE A 44 0.62 14.41 17.04
N LYS A 45 1.43 14.60 15.99
CA LYS A 45 1.69 15.94 15.44
C LYS A 45 0.45 16.62 14.92
N ALA A 46 -0.39 15.90 14.16
CA ALA A 46 -1.60 16.47 13.60
C ALA A 46 -2.59 16.92 14.67
N ARG A 47 -2.63 16.25 15.83
CA ARG A 47 -3.43 16.70 16.98
C ARG A 47 -2.96 18.05 17.52
N ASP A 48 -1.66 18.29 17.52
CA ASP A 48 -1.08 19.53 18.03
C ASP A 48 -1.19 20.70 17.03
N THR A 49 -0.95 20.43 15.75
CA THR A 49 -0.85 21.47 14.71
C THR A 49 -2.06 21.59 13.79
N GLY A 50 -2.94 20.60 13.79
CA GLY A 50 -4.04 20.45 12.83
C GLY A 50 -3.71 19.71 11.55
N GLY A 51 -2.43 19.52 11.27
CA GLY A 51 -1.98 18.75 10.12
C GLY A 51 -0.51 18.39 10.24
N ALA A 52 -0.16 17.19 9.81
CA ALA A 52 1.20 16.67 9.85
C ALA A 52 1.61 16.00 8.54
N TRP A 53 2.88 16.18 8.18
CA TRP A 53 3.57 15.40 7.16
C TRP A 53 4.71 14.62 7.79
N VAL A 54 4.67 13.30 7.76
CA VAL A 54 5.78 12.47 8.22
C VAL A 54 6.30 11.64 7.05
N GLY A 55 7.56 11.84 6.68
CA GLY A 55 8.28 10.99 5.73
C GLY A 55 9.05 9.89 6.46
N ALA A 56 9.29 8.77 5.78
CA ALA A 56 10.19 7.73 6.27
C ALA A 56 11.09 7.21 5.14
N ARG A 57 12.32 6.84 5.49
CA ARG A 57 13.33 6.25 4.59
C ARG A 57 14.02 5.06 5.24
N ARG A 58 14.92 4.40 4.50
CA ARG A 58 15.64 3.20 4.96
C ARG A 58 14.66 2.17 5.54
N SER A 59 13.54 2.00 4.84
CA SER A 59 12.46 1.08 5.19
C SER A 59 12.38 -0.04 4.14
N ASN A 60 11.42 -0.94 4.32
CA ASN A 60 11.14 -2.06 3.42
C ASN A 60 9.65 -2.12 3.05
N HIS A 61 9.24 -3.19 2.35
CA HIS A 61 7.83 -3.46 2.05
C HIS A 61 6.98 -3.44 3.33
N ALA A 62 5.89 -2.68 3.29
CA ALA A 62 5.01 -2.42 4.44
C ALA A 62 3.61 -3.05 4.31
N GLY A 63 3.40 -3.95 3.35
CA GLY A 63 2.12 -4.63 3.17
C GLY A 63 0.99 -3.69 2.73
N ALA A 64 -0.23 -3.97 3.20
CA ALA A 64 -1.42 -3.21 2.82
C ALA A 64 -1.42 -1.82 3.46
N ALA A 65 -1.49 -0.79 2.63
CA ALA A 65 -1.51 0.61 3.03
C ALA A 65 -2.74 0.96 3.89
N ALA A 66 -3.86 0.29 3.64
CA ALA A 66 -5.10 0.42 4.42
C ALA A 66 -4.86 0.24 5.92
N THR A 67 -3.88 -0.56 6.33
CA THR A 67 -3.53 -0.79 7.74
C THR A 67 -3.22 0.54 8.45
N TYR A 68 -2.38 1.37 7.85
CA TYR A 68 -1.87 2.59 8.47
C TYR A 68 -2.87 3.74 8.40
N VAL A 69 -3.55 3.92 7.26
CA VAL A 69 -4.59 4.94 7.16
C VAL A 69 -5.79 4.61 8.04
N SER A 70 -6.08 3.33 8.29
CA SER A 70 -7.11 2.95 9.28
C SER A 70 -6.74 3.38 10.69
N MET A 71 -5.48 3.23 11.11
CA MET A 71 -5.03 3.72 12.43
C MET A 71 -5.27 5.23 12.58
N ILE A 72 -5.09 5.99 11.50
CA ILE A 72 -5.33 7.43 11.47
C ILE A 72 -6.83 7.74 11.60
N ALA A 73 -7.68 7.03 10.84
CA ALA A 73 -9.13 7.19 10.89
C ALA A 73 -9.73 6.74 12.23
N ASP A 74 -9.23 5.66 12.83
CA ASP A 74 -9.62 5.18 14.16
C ASP A 74 -9.29 6.23 15.25
N ALA A 75 -8.27 7.05 15.00
CA ALA A 75 -7.94 8.21 15.82
C ALA A 75 -8.79 9.46 15.48
N ALA A 76 -9.88 9.33 14.72
CA ALA A 76 -10.75 10.41 14.23
C ALA A 76 -10.03 11.51 13.42
N LEU A 77 -9.00 11.12 12.67
CA LEU A 77 -8.22 12.00 11.80
C LEU A 77 -8.34 11.55 10.34
N ILE A 78 -8.16 12.47 9.40
CA ILE A 78 -8.06 12.16 7.97
C ILE A 78 -6.62 11.73 7.68
N GLY A 79 -6.44 10.60 7.00
CA GLY A 79 -5.13 10.06 6.66
C GLY A 79 -4.94 9.89 5.17
N LEU A 80 -3.80 10.28 4.64
CA LEU A 80 -3.27 9.82 3.36
C LEU A 80 -1.92 9.15 3.59
N TYR A 81 -1.65 8.11 2.81
CA TYR A 81 -0.39 7.38 2.82
C TYR A 81 0.04 7.10 1.38
N GLY A 82 1.34 7.15 1.14
CA GLY A 82 1.93 6.65 -0.09
C GLY A 82 3.33 6.08 0.12
N THR A 83 3.74 5.20 -0.78
CA THR A 83 5.08 4.61 -0.80
C THR A 83 5.54 4.37 -2.24
N ASN A 84 6.84 4.31 -2.46
CA ASN A 84 7.39 3.76 -3.70
C ASN A 84 7.36 2.22 -3.67
N GLY A 85 7.28 1.59 -4.84
CA GLY A 85 7.44 0.14 -4.94
C GLY A 85 8.86 -0.30 -4.58
N SER A 86 8.99 -1.47 -3.95
CA SER A 86 10.29 -2.10 -3.66
C SER A 86 11.01 -2.66 -4.89
N ALA A 87 10.38 -2.57 -6.06
CA ALA A 87 10.94 -2.90 -7.36
C ALA A 87 10.15 -2.15 -8.44
N ASN A 88 10.80 -1.91 -9.57
CA ASN A 88 10.16 -1.31 -10.73
C ASN A 88 9.36 -2.37 -11.50
N HIS A 89 8.09 -2.06 -11.76
CA HIS A 89 7.16 -2.93 -12.48
C HIS A 89 6.33 -2.17 -13.52
N MET A 90 6.49 -0.85 -13.61
CA MET A 90 5.76 0.02 -14.49
C MET A 90 6.74 0.90 -15.26
N ALA A 91 6.43 1.18 -16.52
CA ALA A 91 7.18 2.12 -17.33
C ALA A 91 6.57 3.53 -17.28
N PRO A 92 7.38 4.59 -17.46
CA PRO A 92 6.84 5.90 -17.78
C PRO A 92 5.94 5.83 -19.02
N TRP A 93 4.91 6.68 -19.07
CA TRP A 93 3.98 6.64 -20.19
C TRP A 93 4.69 6.87 -21.54
N GLY A 94 4.54 5.92 -22.47
CA GLY A 94 5.22 5.95 -23.76
C GLY A 94 6.60 5.28 -23.79
N SER A 95 7.05 4.67 -22.68
CA SER A 95 8.28 3.88 -22.60
C SER A 95 7.98 2.41 -22.27
N ALA A 96 8.97 1.54 -22.49
CA ALA A 96 8.99 0.15 -22.03
C ALA A 96 10.00 -0.08 -20.89
N ASP A 97 10.70 0.97 -20.44
CA ASP A 97 11.72 0.85 -19.41
C ASP A 97 11.10 0.88 -18.00
N LEU A 98 11.41 -0.13 -17.19
CA LEU A 98 10.93 -0.27 -15.83
C LEU A 98 11.60 0.75 -14.89
N LEU A 99 10.95 1.90 -14.70
CA LEU A 99 11.46 3.01 -13.89
C LEU A 99 10.54 3.41 -12.73
N LEU A 100 9.37 2.80 -12.63
CA LEU A 100 8.42 3.07 -11.55
C LEU A 100 7.89 1.76 -10.94
N GLY A 101 7.66 1.78 -9.64
CA GLY A 101 6.90 0.74 -8.97
C GLY A 101 5.40 0.90 -9.19
N THR A 102 4.61 0.05 -8.52
CA THR A 102 3.16 0.19 -8.43
C THR A 102 2.72 1.38 -7.56
N ASN A 103 3.68 2.06 -6.92
CA ASN A 103 3.60 3.22 -6.02
C ASN A 103 2.18 3.47 -5.50
N PRO A 104 1.73 2.70 -4.49
CA PRO A 104 0.36 2.75 -4.02
C PRO A 104 0.06 4.05 -3.27
N ILE A 105 -1.21 4.44 -3.31
CA ILE A 105 -1.76 5.53 -2.50
C ILE A 105 -2.98 5.02 -1.75
N ALA A 106 -3.06 5.38 -0.48
CA ALA A 106 -4.19 5.08 0.37
C ALA A 106 -4.70 6.34 1.06
N ALA A 107 -5.99 6.34 1.38
CA ALA A 107 -6.61 7.37 2.17
C ALA A 107 -7.67 6.75 3.09
N ALA A 108 -7.84 7.32 4.27
CA ALA A 108 -8.95 7.00 5.14
C ALA A 108 -9.61 8.27 5.68
N ILE A 109 -10.94 8.29 5.62
CA ILE A 109 -11.78 9.39 6.11
C ILE A 109 -12.62 8.85 7.27
N PRO A 110 -12.53 9.46 8.47
CA PRO A 110 -13.25 8.98 9.64
C PRO A 110 -14.75 9.23 9.48
N ALA A 111 -15.52 8.20 9.78
CA ALA A 111 -16.97 8.20 9.91
C ALA A 111 -17.34 8.24 11.40
N LYS A 112 -18.58 8.60 11.75
CA LYS A 112 -19.01 8.68 13.16
C LYS A 112 -19.53 7.33 13.64
N ASP A 113 -20.55 6.79 12.97
CA ASP A 113 -21.25 5.57 13.37
C ASP A 113 -20.99 4.42 12.38
N GLY A 114 -20.80 4.73 11.09
CA GLY A 114 -20.54 3.76 10.03
C GLY A 114 -19.07 3.36 9.88
N PRO A 115 -18.77 2.41 8.98
CA PRO A 115 -17.38 2.08 8.63
C PRO A 115 -16.72 3.28 7.96
N HIS A 116 -15.45 3.53 8.32
CA HIS A 116 -14.63 4.56 7.70
C HIS A 116 -14.51 4.34 6.18
N VAL A 117 -14.46 5.44 5.43
CA VAL A 117 -14.17 5.36 3.99
C VAL A 117 -12.68 5.10 3.84
N VAL A 118 -12.31 3.96 3.26
CA VAL A 118 -10.91 3.55 3.11
C VAL A 118 -10.61 3.21 1.65
N MET A 119 -9.76 4.01 1.04
CA MET A 119 -9.17 3.75 -0.27
C MET A 119 -7.78 3.16 -0.09
N ASP A 120 -7.48 2.07 -0.78
CA ASP A 120 -6.15 1.47 -0.87
C ASP A 120 -5.98 0.91 -2.28
N ILE A 121 -5.19 1.60 -3.10
CA ILE A 121 -5.02 1.29 -4.51
C ILE A 121 -3.55 1.34 -4.91
N ALA A 122 -3.17 0.41 -5.79
CA ALA A 122 -2.00 0.60 -6.63
C ALA A 122 -2.29 1.66 -7.71
N THR A 123 -1.25 2.29 -8.24
CA THR A 123 -1.36 3.19 -9.41
C THR A 123 -1.31 2.44 -10.74
N THR A 124 -1.36 1.12 -10.68
CA THR A 124 -1.38 0.16 -11.79
C THR A 124 -2.70 -0.62 -11.80
N VAL A 125 -3.12 -1.09 -12.97
CA VAL A 125 -4.38 -1.86 -13.15
C VAL A 125 -4.42 -3.10 -12.27
N SER A 126 -3.26 -3.74 -12.09
CA SER A 126 -3.09 -4.90 -11.21
C SER A 126 -1.76 -4.81 -10.47
N SER A 127 -1.66 -5.53 -9.36
CA SER A 127 -0.40 -5.71 -8.64
C SER A 127 0.42 -6.83 -9.29
N PHE A 128 1.76 -6.73 -9.25
CA PHE A 128 2.62 -7.83 -9.69
C PHE A 128 2.40 -9.13 -8.88
N GLY A 129 1.98 -9.03 -7.61
CA GLY A 129 1.60 -10.20 -6.80
C GLY A 129 0.43 -10.99 -7.42
N LYS A 130 -0.63 -10.30 -7.87
CA LYS A 130 -1.77 -10.93 -8.57
C LYS A 130 -1.36 -11.57 -9.89
N VAL A 131 -0.52 -10.89 -10.68
CA VAL A 131 0.06 -11.45 -11.91
C VAL A 131 0.80 -12.75 -11.60
N ARG A 132 1.70 -12.74 -10.61
CA ARG A 132 2.48 -13.91 -10.22
C ARG A 132 1.59 -15.05 -9.74
N THR A 133 0.56 -14.76 -8.94
CA THR A 133 -0.37 -15.79 -8.46
C THR A 133 -1.18 -16.40 -9.60
N ALA A 134 -1.69 -15.60 -10.54
CA ALA A 134 -2.38 -16.13 -11.73
C ALA A 134 -1.43 -16.99 -12.58
N ALA A 135 -0.19 -16.52 -12.79
CA ALA A 135 0.81 -17.28 -13.54
C ALA A 135 1.21 -18.60 -12.88
N GLN A 136 1.32 -18.62 -11.55
CA GLN A 136 1.56 -19.85 -10.78
C GLN A 136 0.42 -20.86 -10.89
N ARG A 137 -0.81 -20.40 -11.15
CA ARG A 137 -1.99 -21.25 -11.41
C ARG A 137 -2.10 -21.68 -12.87
N GLY A 138 -1.33 -21.06 -13.77
CA GLY A 138 -1.47 -21.25 -15.22
C GLY A 138 -2.71 -20.56 -15.79
N ASP A 139 -3.31 -19.61 -15.06
CA ASP A 139 -4.47 -18.85 -15.51
C ASP A 139 -4.05 -17.79 -16.54
N ASP A 140 -4.87 -17.58 -17.57
CA ASP A 140 -4.69 -16.46 -18.49
C ASP A 140 -4.80 -15.12 -17.74
N LEU A 141 -3.91 -14.19 -18.08
CA LEU A 141 -3.92 -12.83 -17.54
C LEU A 141 -4.92 -11.96 -18.30
N PRO A 142 -5.68 -11.09 -17.62
CA PRO A 142 -6.46 -10.07 -18.29
C PRO A 142 -5.58 -9.18 -19.18
N PRO A 143 -6.02 -8.83 -20.40
CA PRO A 143 -5.20 -8.16 -21.41
C PRO A 143 -4.81 -6.73 -21.01
N ASP A 144 -5.47 -6.14 -20.03
CA ASP A 144 -5.19 -4.79 -19.53
C ASP A 144 -4.20 -4.78 -18.35
N TRP A 145 -3.75 -5.92 -17.85
CA TRP A 145 -2.81 -5.97 -16.71
C TRP A 145 -1.38 -5.62 -17.12
N MET A 146 -0.90 -6.17 -18.23
CA MET A 146 0.49 -6.07 -18.67
C MET A 146 0.62 -5.92 -20.17
N ILE A 147 1.68 -5.26 -20.60
CA ILE A 147 2.08 -5.15 -22.00
C ILE A 147 3.55 -5.54 -22.17
N ASP A 148 3.91 -6.02 -23.36
CA ASP A 148 5.31 -6.25 -23.75
C ASP A 148 5.99 -4.94 -24.18
N ARG A 149 7.28 -5.02 -24.57
CA ARG A 149 8.07 -3.86 -25.00
C ARG A 149 7.54 -3.17 -26.28
N ASN A 150 6.70 -3.85 -27.05
CA ASN A 150 6.06 -3.29 -28.24
C ASN A 150 4.67 -2.69 -27.92
N GLY A 151 4.23 -2.78 -26.66
CA GLY A 151 2.91 -2.34 -26.22
C GLY A 151 1.78 -3.34 -26.46
N ASN A 152 2.09 -4.59 -26.83
CA ASN A 152 1.05 -5.61 -27.00
C ASN A 152 0.64 -6.21 -25.64
N PRO A 153 -0.65 -6.47 -25.40
CA PRO A 153 -1.11 -7.19 -24.21
C PRO A 153 -0.38 -8.52 -23.97
N ILE A 154 -0.05 -8.79 -22.72
CA ILE A 154 0.43 -10.11 -22.27
C ILE A 154 -0.71 -10.80 -21.52
N THR A 155 -1.28 -11.82 -22.16
CA THR A 155 -2.28 -12.71 -21.55
C THR A 155 -1.69 -14.05 -21.13
N ASP A 156 -0.59 -14.47 -21.77
CA ASP A 156 0.08 -15.74 -21.48
C ASP A 156 0.87 -15.66 -20.15
N PRO A 157 0.55 -16.48 -19.14
CA PRO A 157 1.23 -16.46 -17.84
C PRO A 157 2.72 -16.81 -17.91
N SER A 158 3.18 -17.51 -18.95
CA SER A 158 4.60 -17.85 -19.12
C SER A 158 5.46 -16.64 -19.49
N ARG A 159 4.85 -15.57 -20.02
CA ARG A 159 5.52 -14.37 -20.56
C ARG A 159 5.62 -13.21 -19.57
N ILE A 160 5.25 -13.39 -18.30
CA ILE A 160 5.20 -12.30 -17.30
C ILE A 160 6.54 -11.58 -17.08
N ARG A 161 7.67 -12.24 -17.40
CA ARG A 161 9.01 -11.64 -17.26
C ARG A 161 9.33 -10.63 -18.37
N GLU A 162 8.58 -10.65 -19.47
CA GLU A 162 8.73 -9.72 -20.59
C GLU A 162 7.94 -8.42 -20.38
N GLY A 163 7.04 -8.40 -19.40
CA GLY A 163 5.99 -7.42 -19.32
C GLY A 163 6.21 -6.27 -18.35
N VAL A 164 5.56 -5.16 -18.66
CA VAL A 164 5.40 -4.00 -17.77
C VAL A 164 3.92 -3.89 -17.37
N LEU A 165 3.65 -3.50 -16.13
CA LEU A 165 2.28 -3.26 -15.65
C LEU A 165 1.69 -2.01 -16.30
N ASN A 166 0.42 -2.07 -16.66
CA ASN A 166 -0.30 -0.89 -17.14
C ASN A 166 -0.69 0.05 -16.00
N PRO A 167 -0.54 1.37 -16.16
CA PRO A 167 -1.06 2.35 -15.21
C PRO A 167 -2.59 2.45 -15.26
N ILE A 168 -3.23 2.67 -14.10
CA ILE A 168 -4.69 2.91 -14.06
C ILE A 168 -5.05 4.16 -14.87
N GLY A 169 -6.01 4.05 -15.79
CA GLY A 169 -6.40 5.19 -16.61
C GLY A 169 -5.28 5.77 -17.48
N GLY A 170 -4.29 4.94 -17.86
CA GLY A 170 -3.21 5.32 -18.77
C GLY A 170 -2.27 6.37 -18.19
N HIS A 171 -1.95 7.42 -18.97
CA HIS A 171 -1.04 8.50 -18.57
C HIS A 171 -1.39 9.14 -17.21
N LYS A 172 -2.67 9.11 -16.78
CA LYS A 172 -3.10 9.62 -15.47
C LYS A 172 -2.58 8.79 -14.30
N GLY A 173 -2.66 7.46 -14.39
CA GLY A 173 -2.10 6.55 -13.38
C GLY A 173 -0.59 6.62 -13.32
N TYR A 174 0.06 6.80 -14.50
CA TYR A 174 1.49 7.09 -14.56
C TYR A 174 1.84 8.37 -13.80
N ALA A 175 1.14 9.48 -14.07
CA ALA A 175 1.38 10.75 -13.40
C ALA A 175 1.18 10.63 -11.88
N LEU A 176 0.14 9.90 -11.44
CA LEU A 176 -0.11 9.62 -10.04
C LEU A 176 1.04 8.82 -9.39
N SER A 177 1.48 7.75 -10.05
CA SER A 177 2.61 6.92 -9.58
C SER A 177 3.90 7.73 -9.45
N LEU A 178 4.19 8.59 -10.43
CA LEU A 178 5.38 9.44 -10.41
C LEU A 178 5.35 10.40 -9.22
N VAL A 179 4.25 11.10 -9.00
CA VAL A 179 4.10 12.04 -7.88
C VAL A 179 4.20 11.30 -6.54
N VAL A 180 3.52 10.16 -6.38
CA VAL A 180 3.61 9.35 -5.15
C VAL A 180 5.05 8.91 -4.89
N GLY A 181 5.75 8.44 -5.93
CA GLY A 181 7.14 8.03 -5.82
C GLY A 181 8.06 9.19 -5.40
N LEU A 182 7.92 10.38 -6.00
CA LEU A 182 8.73 11.55 -5.66
C LEU A 182 8.49 11.99 -4.20
N LEU A 183 7.25 11.97 -3.74
CA LEU A 183 6.89 12.36 -2.37
C LEU A 183 7.32 11.31 -1.33
N ALA A 184 7.23 10.02 -1.66
CA ALA A 184 7.63 8.94 -0.76
C ALA A 184 9.15 8.78 -0.70
N ALA A 185 9.80 8.70 -1.86
CA ALA A 185 11.21 8.39 -1.97
C ALA A 185 12.07 9.64 -2.02
N THR A 186 11.99 10.44 -3.09
CA THR A 186 12.92 11.57 -3.31
C THR A 186 12.89 12.58 -2.17
N LEU A 187 11.70 12.99 -1.74
CA LEU A 187 11.54 13.94 -0.63
C LEU A 187 12.09 13.39 0.70
N SER A 188 11.96 12.09 0.95
CA SER A 188 12.45 11.43 2.16
C SER A 188 13.92 11.01 2.07
N GLY A 189 14.58 11.13 0.91
CA GLY A 189 15.94 10.62 0.68
C GLY A 189 16.02 9.09 0.54
N ALA A 190 14.96 8.46 0.03
CA ALA A 190 14.89 7.03 -0.31
C ALA A 190 15.15 6.80 -1.82
N GLN A 191 15.30 5.53 -2.24
CA GLN A 191 15.63 5.18 -3.63
C GLN A 191 14.43 5.32 -4.58
N MET A 192 14.68 5.75 -5.83
CA MET A 192 13.64 5.86 -6.87
C MET A 192 14.24 5.62 -8.25
N GLY A 193 13.42 5.18 -9.21
CA GLY A 193 13.85 5.08 -10.60
C GLY A 193 14.92 4.01 -10.77
N VAL A 194 16.01 4.36 -11.46
CA VAL A 194 17.13 3.45 -11.75
C VAL A 194 17.83 2.93 -10.50
N ASP A 195 17.70 3.64 -9.37
CA ASP A 195 18.33 3.27 -8.10
C ASP A 195 17.52 2.23 -7.33
N VAL A 196 16.30 1.89 -7.79
CA VAL A 196 15.50 0.80 -7.23
C VAL A 196 15.87 -0.48 -7.97
N GLU A 197 16.48 -1.43 -7.24
CA GLU A 197 16.87 -2.72 -7.80
C GLU A 197 15.64 -3.50 -8.34
N SER A 198 15.85 -4.24 -9.43
CA SER A 198 14.81 -5.08 -10.03
C SER A 198 14.67 -6.41 -9.29
N MET A 199 13.43 -6.83 -8.97
CA MET A 199 13.15 -8.16 -8.43
C MET A 199 13.68 -9.24 -9.38
N GLY A 200 14.74 -9.95 -8.99
CA GLY A 200 15.29 -11.07 -9.78
C GLY A 200 16.79 -11.26 -9.70
N ASP A 201 17.53 -10.27 -9.19
CA ASP A 201 18.97 -10.43 -8.93
C ASP A 201 19.21 -11.26 -7.66
N ALA A 202 20.18 -12.16 -7.67
CA ALA A 202 20.54 -12.96 -6.49
C ALA A 202 21.02 -12.07 -5.33
N GLU A 203 21.49 -10.87 -5.64
CA GLU A 203 21.92 -9.85 -4.67
C GLU A 203 20.75 -9.01 -4.13
N TYR A 204 19.58 -8.97 -4.79
CA TYR A 204 18.39 -8.22 -4.33
C TYR A 204 17.97 -8.59 -2.91
N GLN A 205 18.17 -9.85 -2.51
CA GLN A 205 17.81 -10.32 -1.17
C GLN A 205 18.79 -9.86 -0.08
N LYS A 206 19.97 -9.35 -0.47
CA LYS A 206 21.07 -8.91 0.40
C LYS A 206 21.19 -7.39 0.47
N THR A 207 20.79 -6.67 -0.58
CA THR A 207 20.84 -5.21 -0.59
C THR A 207 19.65 -4.58 0.16
N PRO A 208 19.87 -3.57 1.02
CA PRO A 208 18.80 -2.74 1.56
C PRO A 208 18.01 -2.04 0.45
N VAL A 209 16.69 -2.23 0.39
CA VAL A 209 15.84 -1.65 -0.66
C VAL A 209 15.62 -0.14 -0.48
N ASN A 210 15.82 0.37 0.74
CA ASN A 210 15.64 1.79 1.07
C ASN A 210 14.31 2.38 0.53
N ASN A 211 13.19 1.70 0.82
CA ASN A 211 11.87 2.22 0.48
C ASN A 211 11.58 3.51 1.25
N GLY A 212 10.89 4.41 0.54
CA GLY A 212 10.36 5.66 1.08
C GLY A 212 8.87 5.55 1.36
N HIS A 213 8.40 6.29 2.36
CA HIS A 213 6.99 6.37 2.74
C HIS A 213 6.64 7.80 3.11
N PHE A 214 5.38 8.18 2.96
CA PHE A 214 4.87 9.40 3.57
C PHE A 214 3.47 9.18 4.15
N MET A 215 3.19 9.92 5.21
CA MET A 215 1.86 10.06 5.79
C MET A 215 1.51 11.54 5.84
N ILE A 216 0.31 11.86 5.37
CA ILE A 216 -0.33 13.17 5.56
C ILE A 216 -1.50 12.94 6.49
N VAL A 217 -1.53 13.64 7.62
CA VAL A 217 -2.61 13.52 8.59
C VAL A 217 -3.21 14.89 8.79
N VAL A 218 -4.55 14.98 8.81
CA VAL A 218 -5.28 16.23 8.97
C VAL A 218 -6.30 16.04 10.08
N ASP A 219 -6.32 16.97 11.04
CA ASP A 219 -7.33 17.00 12.09
C ASP A 219 -8.56 17.79 11.61
N PRO A 220 -9.69 17.13 11.32
CA PRO A 220 -10.89 17.84 10.89
C PRO A 220 -11.37 18.85 11.94
N ALA A 221 -11.05 18.65 13.23
CA ALA A 221 -11.33 19.58 14.34
C ALA A 221 -10.80 21.00 14.13
N ARG A 222 -9.79 21.17 13.27
CA ARG A 222 -9.16 22.47 13.03
C ARG A 222 -9.77 23.27 11.89
N PHE A 223 -10.74 22.71 11.17
CA PHE A 223 -11.37 23.35 10.01
C PHE A 223 -12.78 23.92 10.30
N GLY A 224 -13.13 24.08 11.59
CA GLY A 224 -14.42 24.65 12.00
C GLY A 224 -15.27 23.64 12.75
N ASN A 225 -16.58 23.55 12.44
CA ASN A 225 -17.54 22.71 13.14
C ASN A 225 -17.34 21.20 12.87
N ALA A 226 -16.20 20.65 13.29
CA ALA A 226 -15.89 19.24 13.15
C ALA A 226 -16.72 18.33 14.06
N LEU A 227 -17.55 18.90 14.94
CA LEU A 227 -18.54 18.15 15.71
C LEU A 227 -19.55 17.41 14.81
N ASP A 228 -19.52 17.63 13.49
CA ASP A 228 -20.40 16.95 12.54
C ASP A 228 -19.69 16.36 11.29
N PHE A 229 -18.36 16.43 11.16
CA PHE A 229 -17.68 15.94 9.95
C PHE A 229 -17.91 14.44 9.72
N GLY A 230 -17.75 13.61 10.76
CA GLY A 230 -17.97 12.18 10.66
C GLY A 230 -19.43 11.81 10.32
N ALA A 231 -20.40 12.57 10.81
CA ALA A 231 -21.81 12.36 10.48
C ALA A 231 -22.11 12.74 9.02
N GLN A 232 -21.51 13.82 8.51
CA GLN A 232 -21.61 14.17 7.10
C GLN A 232 -20.97 13.11 6.19
N VAL A 233 -19.86 12.49 6.64
CA VAL A 233 -19.25 11.36 5.94
C VAL A 233 -20.21 10.16 5.93
N ASP A 234 -20.87 9.86 7.05
CA ASP A 234 -21.90 8.82 7.13
C ASP A 234 -23.06 9.10 6.16
N ASP A 235 -23.59 10.33 6.13
CA ASP A 235 -24.68 10.73 5.25
C ASP A 235 -24.32 10.57 3.77
N VAL A 236 -23.14 11.04 3.37
CA VAL A 236 -22.64 10.89 1.99
C VAL A 236 -22.45 9.41 1.65
N ALA A 237 -21.82 8.64 2.53
CA ALA A 237 -21.56 7.23 2.29
C ALA A 237 -22.87 6.42 2.21
N ASN A 238 -23.83 6.71 3.07
CA ASN A 238 -25.16 6.08 3.06
C ASN A 238 -25.96 6.45 1.80
N THR A 239 -25.88 7.71 1.36
CA THR A 239 -26.49 8.15 0.10
C THR A 239 -25.91 7.39 -1.09
N ILE A 240 -24.58 7.21 -1.14
CA ILE A 240 -23.93 6.43 -2.19
C ILE A 240 -24.36 4.96 -2.16
N ARG A 241 -24.38 4.34 -0.97
CA ARG A 241 -24.81 2.93 -0.82
C ARG A 241 -26.28 2.72 -1.21
N ALA A 242 -27.14 3.72 -0.97
CA ALA A 242 -28.56 3.70 -1.31
C ALA A 242 -28.85 3.98 -2.80
N ALA A 243 -27.84 4.39 -3.58
CA ALA A 243 -28.03 4.67 -5.00
C ALA A 243 -28.46 3.42 -5.77
N THR A 244 -29.33 3.61 -6.77
CA THR A 244 -29.83 2.52 -7.61
C THR A 244 -28.67 1.82 -8.33
N PRO A 245 -28.46 0.51 -8.13
CA PRO A 245 -27.40 -0.21 -8.81
C PRO A 245 -27.70 -0.35 -10.31
N MET A 246 -26.63 -0.36 -11.12
CA MET A 246 -26.74 -0.71 -12.54
C MET A 246 -27.19 -2.17 -12.72
N ARG A 247 -27.74 -2.51 -13.89
CA ARG A 247 -28.13 -3.89 -14.22
C ARG A 247 -26.95 -4.85 -14.01
N GLY A 248 -27.17 -5.91 -13.24
CA GLY A 248 -26.16 -6.92 -12.93
C GLY A 248 -25.21 -6.56 -11.77
N VAL A 249 -25.35 -5.37 -11.17
CA VAL A 249 -24.61 -4.99 -9.96
C VAL A 249 -25.48 -5.28 -8.73
N LYS A 250 -24.94 -6.02 -7.75
CA LYS A 250 -25.68 -6.41 -6.53
C LYS A 250 -26.00 -5.21 -5.63
N SER A 251 -25.02 -4.34 -5.41
CA SER A 251 -25.16 -3.12 -4.60
C SER A 251 -24.07 -2.11 -4.95
N VAL A 252 -24.37 -0.82 -4.79
CA VAL A 252 -23.37 0.25 -4.86
C VAL A 252 -22.55 0.21 -3.57
N ARG A 253 -21.24 0.42 -3.68
CA ARG A 253 -20.29 0.32 -2.56
C ARG A 253 -19.46 1.60 -2.45
N VAL A 254 -19.08 1.91 -1.21
CA VAL A 254 -18.11 2.95 -0.88
C VAL A 254 -16.74 2.29 -0.66
N PRO A 255 -15.62 2.96 -0.98
CA PRO A 255 -14.28 2.43 -0.67
C PRO A 255 -14.19 2.03 0.81
N GLY A 256 -13.76 0.80 1.06
CA GLY A 256 -13.69 0.22 2.41
C GLY A 256 -14.78 -0.79 2.73
N ASP A 257 -15.95 -0.74 2.09
CA ASP A 257 -17.09 -1.64 2.40
C ASP A 257 -16.70 -3.12 2.25
N GLY A 258 -15.99 -3.47 1.16
CA GLY A 258 -15.53 -4.84 0.94
C GLY A 258 -14.53 -5.30 2.01
N ARG A 259 -13.63 -4.41 2.44
CA ARG A 259 -12.65 -4.69 3.50
C ARG A 259 -13.34 -4.89 4.84
N ALA A 260 -14.29 -4.03 5.20
CA ALA A 260 -15.06 -4.15 6.44
C ALA A 260 -15.82 -5.48 6.50
N ALA A 261 -16.46 -5.87 5.39
CA ALA A 261 -17.13 -7.16 5.28
C ALA A 261 -16.16 -8.34 5.43
N SER A 262 -15.00 -8.32 4.75
CA SER A 262 -13.99 -9.38 4.88
C SER A 262 -13.41 -9.50 6.29
N ILE A 263 -13.22 -8.37 7.01
CA ILE A 263 -12.75 -8.40 8.40
C ILE A 263 -13.83 -8.99 9.33
N ALA A 264 -15.09 -8.60 9.16
CA ALA A 264 -16.19 -9.12 9.96
C ALA A 264 -16.38 -10.63 9.76
N ASP A 265 -16.30 -11.10 8.50
CA ASP A 265 -16.31 -12.52 8.15
C ASP A 265 -15.13 -13.26 8.78
N ALA A 266 -13.90 -12.75 8.59
CA ALA A 266 -12.69 -13.38 9.12
C ALA A 266 -12.66 -13.47 10.65
N LYS A 267 -13.25 -12.51 11.37
CA LYS A 267 -13.38 -12.58 12.83
C LYS A 267 -14.32 -13.69 13.30
N THR A 268 -15.30 -14.04 12.48
CA THR A 268 -16.32 -15.04 12.82
C THR A 268 -15.92 -16.43 12.32
N ASN A 269 -15.41 -16.51 11.10
CA ASN A 269 -15.19 -17.75 10.36
C ASN A 269 -13.71 -18.11 10.18
N GLY A 270 -12.79 -17.26 10.64
CA GLY A 270 -11.36 -17.40 10.39
C GLY A 270 -10.93 -16.89 9.00
N VAL A 271 -9.62 -16.86 8.75
CA VAL A 271 -9.07 -16.47 7.45
C VAL A 271 -8.84 -17.72 6.60
N PRO A 272 -9.43 -17.83 5.40
CA PRO A 272 -9.17 -18.97 4.53
C PRO A 272 -7.71 -18.97 4.04
N VAL A 273 -7.02 -20.09 4.25
CA VAL A 273 -5.64 -20.29 3.80
C VAL A 273 -5.61 -21.41 2.76
N HIS A 274 -4.97 -21.16 1.62
CA HIS A 274 -4.80 -22.17 0.59
C HIS A 274 -3.86 -23.29 1.08
N ALA A 275 -4.16 -24.56 0.76
CA ALA A 275 -3.39 -25.73 1.23
C ALA A 275 -1.87 -25.57 1.02
N ALA A 276 -1.44 -25.22 -0.20
CA ALA A 276 -0.02 -24.99 -0.49
C ALA A 276 0.65 -23.89 0.37
N LEU A 277 -0.10 -22.86 0.79
CA LEU A 277 0.43 -21.85 1.71
C LEU A 277 0.50 -22.40 3.13
N LEU A 278 -0.52 -23.15 3.57
CA LEU A 278 -0.54 -23.81 4.88
C LEU A 278 0.65 -24.78 5.02
N ASP A 279 0.94 -25.58 4.00
CA ASP A 279 2.08 -26.50 3.97
C ASP A 279 3.41 -25.75 4.14
N ASN A 280 3.60 -24.65 3.38
CA ASN A 280 4.80 -23.82 3.49
C ASN A 280 4.95 -23.18 4.88
N LEU A 281 3.85 -22.73 5.48
CA LEU A 281 3.85 -22.15 6.83
C LEU A 281 4.17 -23.21 7.89
N ASN A 282 3.63 -24.43 7.74
CA ASN A 282 3.88 -25.55 8.65
C ASN A 282 5.31 -26.10 8.52
N GLN A 283 5.86 -26.13 7.32
CA GLN A 283 7.29 -26.42 7.12
C GLN A 283 8.17 -25.37 7.82
N LEU A 284 7.86 -24.08 7.66
CA LEU A 284 8.59 -23.02 8.34
C LEU A 284 8.45 -23.11 9.87
N ALA A 285 7.27 -23.45 10.37
CA ALA A 285 7.03 -23.67 11.79
C ALA A 285 7.92 -24.81 12.34
N GLN A 286 8.05 -25.90 11.59
CA GLN A 286 8.96 -27.00 11.94
C GLN A 286 10.43 -26.56 11.94
N GLU A 287 10.88 -25.81 10.92
CA GLU A 287 12.25 -25.27 10.86
C GLU A 287 12.58 -24.34 12.04
N LEU A 288 11.58 -23.63 12.55
CA LEU A 288 11.71 -22.68 13.66
C LEU A 288 11.35 -23.29 15.03
N GLU A 289 11.03 -24.58 15.07
CA GLU A 289 10.62 -25.30 16.29
C GLU A 289 9.43 -24.66 17.02
N ILE A 290 8.44 -24.16 16.27
CA ILE A 290 7.18 -23.62 16.80
C ILE A 290 5.98 -24.46 16.35
N SER A 291 4.85 -24.29 17.04
CA SER A 291 3.63 -25.06 16.74
C SER A 291 3.10 -24.76 15.33
N PRO A 292 2.75 -25.80 14.54
CA PRO A 292 2.15 -25.61 13.23
C PRO A 292 0.73 -25.05 13.33
N LEU A 293 0.26 -24.47 12.24
CA LEU A 293 -1.12 -24.05 12.06
C LEU A 293 -2.00 -25.29 11.82
N THR A 294 -3.12 -25.37 12.55
CA THR A 294 -4.17 -26.39 12.41
C THR A 294 -5.29 -25.94 11.50
#